data_AF-A0A392S972-F1
#
_entry.id   AF-A0A392S972-F1
#
_cell.length_a   1.000
_cell.length_b   1.000
_cell.length_c   1.000
_cell.angle_alpha   90.00
_cell.angle_beta   90.00
_cell.angle_gamma   90.00
#
_symmetry.space_group_name_H-M   'P 1'
#
loop_
_entity.id
_entity.type
_entity.pdbx_description
1 polymer ?
#
loop_
_entity_poly.entity_id
_entity_poly.type
_entity_poly.pdbx_seq_one_letter_code
_entity_poly.pdbx_strand_id
1 'polypeptide(L)' 'PERISGSTYDYSCDIWSLGMVVLECAIGRFPYIQSEDQQAWPSFYELLQAIVESPPPSAPPDQFSPEFCSFVSSW' A
#
# COMPACT_ATOMS: atom_id res chain seq x y z
N PRO A 1 -0.04 19.71 -13.50
CA PRO A 1 0.64 20.96 -13.95
C PRO A 1 2.13 20.79 -14.32
N GLU A 2 2.74 19.62 -14.10
CA GLU A 2 4.20 19.43 -14.25
C GLU A 2 4.62 18.84 -15.61
N ARG A 3 3.70 18.77 -16.59
CA ARG A 3 3.88 18.05 -17.87
C ARG A 3 4.39 18.90 -19.05
N ILE A 4 5.09 20.01 -18.83
CA ILE A 4 5.63 20.85 -19.94
C ILE A 4 7.12 21.16 -19.76
N SER A 5 7.92 20.11 -19.49
CA SER A 5 9.37 20.11 -19.74
C SER A 5 9.98 18.71 -20.00
N GLY A 6 9.18 17.63 -20.08
CA GLY A 6 9.70 16.29 -20.40
C GLY A 6 10.37 15.57 -19.22
N SER A 7 9.91 15.82 -18.00
CA SER A 7 10.45 15.22 -16.76
C SER A 7 9.86 13.83 -16.45
N THR A 8 10.80 12.90 -16.22
CA THR A 8 10.82 11.60 -15.53
C THR A 8 9.53 10.82 -15.27
N TYR A 9 9.52 9.60 -15.80
CA TYR A 9 8.63 8.49 -15.47
C TYR A 9 8.45 8.33 -13.95
N ASP A 10 7.20 8.22 -13.50
CA ASP A 10 6.78 8.18 -12.11
C ASP A 10 6.87 6.75 -11.56
N TYR A 11 8.09 6.26 -11.35
CA TYR A 11 8.36 4.92 -10.78
C TYR A 11 7.76 4.73 -9.37
N SER A 12 7.36 5.82 -8.71
CA SER A 12 6.79 5.84 -7.36
C SER A 12 5.52 4.98 -7.28
N CYS A 13 4.66 5.03 -8.31
CA CYS A 13 3.44 4.21 -8.37
C CYS A 13 3.75 2.71 -8.44
N ASP A 14 4.79 2.32 -9.19
CA ASP A 14 5.23 0.93 -9.31
C ASP A 14 5.85 0.43 -8.00
N ILE A 15 6.64 1.26 -7.33
CA ILE A 15 7.25 0.96 -6.02
C ILE A 15 6.18 0.80 -4.94
N TRP A 16 5.19 1.69 -4.91
CA TRP A 16 4.04 1.60 -4.00
C TRP A 16 3.25 0.31 -4.25
N SER A 17 2.93 0.01 -5.51
CA SER A 17 2.17 -1.19 -5.88
C SER A 17 2.95 -2.47 -5.53
N LEU A 18 4.27 -2.49 -5.74
CA LEU A 18 5.13 -3.61 -5.33
C LEU A 18 5.15 -3.77 -3.82
N GLY A 19 5.29 -2.67 -3.09
CA GLY A 19 5.27 -2.66 -1.63
C GLY A 19 3.98 -3.23 -1.05
N MET A 20 2.84 -2.86 -1.64
CA MET A 20 1.52 -3.39 -1.31
C MET A 20 1.41 -4.90 -1.51
N VAL A 21 1.90 -5.42 -2.64
CA VAL A 21 1.90 -6.87 -2.93
C VAL A 21 2.81 -7.62 -1.95
N VAL A 22 4.01 -7.09 -1.67
CA VAL A 22 4.94 -7.68 -0.71
C VAL A 22 4.33 -7.72 0.70
N LEU A 23 3.66 -6.65 1.11
CA LEU A 23 2.97 -6.58 2.40
C LEU A 23 1.81 -7.58 2.46
N GLU A 24 0.98 -7.67 1.42
CA GLU A 24 -0.11 -8.65 1.31
C GLU A 24 0.40 -10.09 1.42
N CYS A 25 1.49 -10.44 0.71
CA CYS A 25 2.11 -11.75 0.82
C CYS A 25 2.62 -12.06 2.24
N ALA A 26 3.13 -11.05 2.94
CA ALA A 26 3.67 -11.21 4.29
C ALA A 26 2.57 -11.39 5.34
N ILE A 27 1.47 -10.63 5.25
CA ILE A 27 0.36 -10.70 6.22
C ILE A 27 -0.73 -11.72 5.83
N GLY A 28 -0.70 -12.24 4.60
CA GLY A 28 -1.64 -13.24 4.09
C GLY A 28 -3.03 -12.69 3.73
N ARG A 29 -3.22 -11.37 3.74
CA ARG A 29 -4.48 -10.69 3.43
C ARG A 29 -4.23 -9.31 2.86
N PHE A 30 -5.16 -8.78 2.06
CA PHE A 30 -5.02 -7.42 1.54
C PHE A 30 -5.19 -6.39 2.68
N PRO A 31 -4.26 -5.43 2.87
CA PRO A 31 -4.24 -4.57 4.05
C PRO A 31 -5.38 -3.56 4.14
N TYR A 32 -6.08 -3.26 3.04
CA TYR A 32 -7.28 -2.40 3.07
C TYR A 32 -8.59 -3.17 3.31
N ILE A 33 -8.55 -4.49 3.52
CA ILE A 33 -9.72 -5.26 3.98
C ILE A 33 -9.80 -5.11 5.50
N GLN A 34 -10.81 -4.37 5.97
CA GLN A 34 -10.87 -3.84 7.34
C GLN A 34 -11.20 -4.88 8.42
N SER A 35 -11.55 -6.14 8.09
CA SER A 35 -11.69 -7.22 9.09
C SER A 35 -11.95 -8.59 8.43
N GLU A 36 -11.49 -9.68 9.05
CA GLU A 36 -11.85 -11.05 8.65
C GLU A 36 -13.38 -11.30 8.70
N ASP A 37 -14.10 -10.54 9.53
CA ASP A 37 -15.55 -10.59 9.68
C ASP A 37 -16.33 -9.80 8.60
N GLN A 38 -15.65 -8.91 7.87
CA GLN A 38 -16.24 -8.18 6.73
C GLN A 38 -15.98 -8.96 5.44
N GLN A 39 -16.86 -9.92 5.13
CA GLN A 39 -16.86 -10.66 3.87
C GLN A 39 -17.09 -9.80 2.61
N ALA A 40 -17.32 -8.49 2.77
CA ALA A 40 -17.56 -7.57 1.66
C ALA A 40 -16.25 -6.90 1.24
N TRP A 41 -15.85 -7.14 -0.01
CA TRP A 41 -14.81 -6.34 -0.66
C TRP A 41 -15.26 -4.87 -0.72
N PRO A 42 -14.38 -3.90 -0.41
CA PRO A 42 -14.71 -2.49 -0.57
C PRO A 42 -15.07 -2.23 -2.03
N SER A 43 -16.05 -1.36 -2.25
CA SER A 43 -16.31 -0.84 -3.58
C SER A 43 -15.08 -0.10 -4.10
N PHE A 44 -14.99 0.04 -5.43
CA PHE A 44 -13.88 0.75 -6.06
C PHE A 44 -13.67 2.16 -5.50
N TYR A 45 -14.76 2.89 -5.20
CA TYR A 45 -14.69 4.23 -4.64
C TYR A 45 -14.20 4.25 -3.19
N GLU A 46 -14.64 3.29 -2.37
CA GLU A 46 -14.16 3.17 -0.98
C GLU A 46 -12.67 2.83 -0.93
N LEU A 47 -12.21 1.96 -1.83
CA LEU A 47 -10.79 1.63 -1.95
C LEU A 47 -9.96 2.85 -2.38
N LEU A 48 -10.40 3.58 -3.40
CA LEU A 48 -9.73 4.80 -3.82
C LEU A 48 -9.68 5.84 -2.70
N GLN A 49 -10.80 6.03 -1.99
CA GLN A 49 -10.86 6.95 -0.88
C GLN A 49 -9.90 6.52 0.25
N ALA A 50 -9.84 5.24 0.58
CA ALA A 50 -8.91 4.73 1.58
C ALA A 50 -7.45 4.94 1.18
N ILE A 51 -7.09 4.71 -0.09
CA ILE A 51 -5.73 4.93 -0.61
C ILE A 51 -5.34 6.41 -0.51
N VAL A 52 -6.29 7.33 -0.74
CA VAL A 52 -6.03 8.78 -0.76
C VAL A 52 -6.07 9.41 0.63
N GLU A 53 -7.01 9.00 1.48
CA GLU A 53 -7.30 9.66 2.76
C GLU A 53 -6.68 8.96 3.97
N SER A 54 -6.43 7.65 3.89
CA SER A 54 -5.85 6.90 5.00
C SER A 54 -4.33 6.84 4.91
N PRO A 55 -3.62 6.77 6.06
CA PRO A 55 -2.19 6.52 6.04
C PRO A 55 -1.89 5.17 5.35
N PRO A 56 -0.74 5.04 4.67
CA PRO A 56 -0.33 3.79 4.06
C PRO A 56 -0.26 2.66 5.10
N PRO A 57 -0.61 1.42 4.72
CA PRO A 57 -0.50 0.29 5.63
C PRO A 57 0.96 0.02 5.97
N SER A 58 1.20 -0.48 7.19
CA SER A 58 2.54 -0.79 7.68
C SER A 58 2.64 -2.22 8.17
N ALA A 59 3.84 -2.79 8.12
CA ALA A 59 4.12 -4.13 8.61
C ALA A 59 4.17 -4.13 10.16
N PRO A 60 3.51 -5.08 10.84
CA PRO A 60 3.59 -5.24 12.29
C PRO A 60 5.04 -5.45 12.77
N PRO A 61 5.64 -4.52 13.54
CA PRO A 61 7.05 -4.55 13.90
C PRO A 61 7.40 -5.66 14.90
N ASP A 62 6.39 -6.25 15.55
CA ASP A 62 6.48 -7.40 16.44
C ASP A 62 6.57 -8.74 15.69
N GLN A 63 6.19 -8.77 14.41
CA GLN A 63 6.11 -9.99 13.60
C GLN A 63 7.17 -10.04 12.50
N PHE A 64 7.66 -8.89 12.05
CA PHE A 64 8.59 -8.80 10.92
C PHE A 64 9.92 -8.14 11.32
N SER A 65 10.96 -8.35 10.50
CA SER A 65 12.26 -7.76 10.76
C SER A 65 12.26 -6.25 10.55
N PRO A 66 13.16 -5.49 11.23
CA PRO A 66 13.28 -4.04 11.04
C PRO A 66 13.54 -3.64 9.59
N GLU A 67 14.28 -4.45 8.84
CA GLU A 67 14.57 -4.23 7.42
C GLU A 67 13.30 -4.34 6.57
N PHE A 68 12.43 -5.30 6.88
CA PHE A 68 11.15 -5.45 6.19
C PHE A 68 10.21 -4.27 6.49
N CYS A 69 10.08 -3.88 7.76
CA CYS A 69 9.30 -2.69 8.14
C CYS A 69 9.85 -1.42 7.50
N SER A 70 11.18 -1.28 7.39
CA SER A 70 11.83 -0.16 6.71
C SER A 70 11.53 -0.17 5.22
N PHE A 71 11.63 -1.32 4.54
CA PHE A 71 11.32 -1.44 3.13
C PHE A 71 9.86 -1.06 2.83
N VAL A 72 8.94 -1.55 3.67
CA VAL A 72 7.50 -1.29 3.56
C VAL A 72 7.12 0.16 3.90
N SER A 73 7.94 0.89 4.65
CA SER A 73 7.68 2.30 4.96
C SER A 73 8.37 3.30 4.02
N SER A 74 9.13 2.81 3.04
CA SER A 74 9.96 3.64 2.15
C SER A 74 9.34 3.94 0.78
N TRP A 75 8.05 3.66 0.59
CA TRP A 75 7.31 3.94 -0.65
C TRP A 75 6.51 5.24 -0.61
#